data_AF-A0A8J7DZM0-F1
#
_entry.id   AF-A0A8J7DZM0-F1
#
_cell.length_a   1.000
_cell.length_b   1.000
_cell.length_c   1.000
_cell.angle_alpha   90.00
_cell.angle_beta   90.00
_cell.angle_gamma   90.00
#
_symmetry.space_group_name_H-M   'P 1'
#
loop_
_entity.id
_entity.type
_entity.pdbx_description
1 polymer ?
#
loop_
_entity_poly.entity_id
_entity_poly.type
_entity_poly.pdbx_seq_one_letter_code
_entity_poly.pdbx_strand_id
1 'polypeptide(L)'
;MKKDSECEQTLSIYPSSNLNQVCLIESNEEGFSRFASGTVLNNGEIRTSDRRFIICRENYLGIAGVYNGQPFVGGDIPLTNPRPLFVPSHTTLTTINESSEFENVVRQTLRQFKEAGCTASLPDSI
;
A
#
# COMPACT_ATOMS: atom_id res chain seq x y z
N MET A 1 25.76 15.71 15.72
CA MET A 1 25.04 15.31 14.49
C MET A 1 23.67 14.80 14.91
N LYS A 2 22.60 15.51 14.56
CA LYS A 2 21.24 14.95 14.65
C LYS A 2 21.14 13.96 13.50
N LYS A 3 20.77 12.71 13.80
CA LYS A 3 20.43 11.72 12.79
C LYS A 3 19.11 12.21 12.22
N ASP A 4 19.12 12.68 10.97
CA ASP A 4 17.87 12.97 10.27
C ASP A 4 17.11 11.64 10.22
N SER A 5 16.01 11.56 10.95
CA SER A 5 15.10 10.41 10.85
C SER A 5 14.47 10.51 9.47
N GLU A 6 15.00 9.78 8.50
CA GLU A 6 14.36 9.59 7.21
C GLU A 6 12.99 8.95 7.48
N CYS A 7 11.90 9.70 7.27
CA CYS A 7 10.55 9.14 7.37
C CYS A 7 10.43 8.00 6.34
N GLU A 8 10.36 6.75 6.79
CA GLU A 8 10.20 5.62 5.88
C GLU A 8 8.73 5.53 5.42
N GLN A 9 8.49 5.72 4.12
CA GLN A 9 7.20 5.39 3.50
C GLN A 9 7.24 3.94 3.03
N THR A 10 6.17 3.20 3.29
CA THR A 10 6.04 1.79 2.93
C THR A 10 4.81 1.59 2.05
N LEU A 11 4.93 0.71 1.06
CA LEU A 11 3.83 0.26 0.22
C LEU A 11 3.80 -1.26 0.20
N SER A 12 2.76 -1.84 0.78
CA SER A 12 2.52 -3.28 0.79
C SER A 12 1.47 -3.63 -0.25
N ILE A 13 1.79 -4.57 -1.15
CA ILE A 13 0.90 -5.01 -2.23
C ILE A 13 0.47 -6.46 -1.94
N TYR A 14 -0.81 -6.65 -1.70
CA TYR A 14 -1.41 -7.93 -1.32
C TYR A 14 -2.19 -8.54 -2.47
N PRO A 15 -2.07 -9.85 -2.70
CA PRO A 15 -2.95 -10.54 -3.65
C PRO A 15 -4.42 -10.48 -3.20
N SER A 16 -5.33 -10.48 -4.19
CA SER A 16 -6.77 -10.63 -4.00
C SER A 16 -7.25 -11.95 -4.62
N SER A 17 -8.31 -12.53 -4.05
CA SER A 17 -9.05 -13.62 -4.69
C SER A 17 -9.82 -13.17 -5.93
N ASN A 18 -10.03 -11.87 -6.12
CA ASN A 18 -10.63 -11.32 -7.31
C ASN A 18 -9.60 -11.28 -8.45
N LEU A 19 -10.01 -11.75 -9.64
CA LEU A 19 -9.14 -11.86 -10.80
C LEU A 19 -8.48 -10.52 -11.16
N ASN A 20 -7.16 -10.54 -11.36
CA ASN A 20 -6.33 -9.39 -11.70
C ASN A 20 -6.44 -8.22 -10.70
N GLN A 21 -6.81 -8.48 -9.45
CA GLN A 21 -6.89 -7.45 -8.41
C GLN A 21 -5.82 -7.64 -7.34
N VAL A 22 -5.41 -6.52 -6.76
CA VAL A 22 -4.52 -6.45 -5.59
C VAL A 22 -5.06 -5.42 -4.60
N CYS A 23 -4.69 -5.57 -3.34
CA CYS A 23 -4.82 -4.51 -2.34
C CYS A 23 -3.49 -3.82 -2.10
N LEU A 24 -3.55 -2.54 -1.80
CA LEU A 24 -2.41 -1.71 -1.48
C LEU A 24 -2.65 -1.10 -0.11
N ILE A 25 -1.66 -1.25 0.77
CA ILE A 25 -1.61 -0.54 2.05
C ILE A 25 -0.34 0.29 2.05
N GLU A 26 -0.53 1.59 2.08
CA GLU A 26 0.55 2.56 2.22
C GLU A 26 0.59 3.05 3.65
N SER A 27 1.77 3.08 4.26
CA SER A 27 1.94 3.55 5.64
C SER A 27 3.26 4.26 5.86
N ASN A 28 3.34 5.11 6.88
CA ASN A 28 4.59 5.75 7.30
C ASN A 28 4.79 5.65 8.82
N GLU A 29 5.96 6.10 9.29
CA GLU A 29 6.31 6.13 10.70
C GLU A 29 5.50 7.14 11.55
N GLU A 30 4.66 7.97 10.94
CA GLU A 30 3.84 8.95 11.65
C GLU A 30 2.40 8.44 11.89
N GLY A 31 2.13 7.19 11.55
CA GLY A 31 0.80 6.57 11.70
C GLY A 31 -0.17 6.91 10.56
N PHE A 32 0.32 7.44 9.44
CA PHE A 32 -0.47 7.48 8.21
C PHE A 32 -0.69 6.05 7.71
N SER A 33 -1.93 5.72 7.37
CA SER A 33 -2.28 4.48 6.69
C SER A 33 -3.34 4.75 5.64
N ARG A 34 -3.13 4.25 4.42
CA ARG A 34 -4.05 4.39 3.30
C ARG A 34 -4.24 3.07 2.59
N PHE A 35 -5.50 2.68 2.48
CA PHE A 35 -5.93 1.55 1.68
C PHE A 35 -6.32 1.96 0.27
N ALA A 36 -5.94 1.16 -0.72
CA ALA A 36 -6.50 1.21 -2.06
C ALA A 36 -6.62 -0.21 -2.64
N SER A 37 -7.56 -0.40 -3.56
CA SER A 37 -7.57 -1.56 -4.46
C SER A 37 -6.90 -1.18 -5.78
N GLY A 38 -6.34 -2.16 -6.48
CA GLY A 38 -5.75 -1.97 -7.79
C GLY A 38 -6.05 -3.10 -8.74
N THR A 39 -6.05 -2.78 -10.03
CA THR A 39 -6.13 -3.75 -11.13
C THR A 39 -4.76 -3.91 -11.75
N VAL A 40 -4.27 -5.15 -11.80
CA VAL A 40 -3.03 -5.51 -12.50
C VAL A 40 -3.29 -5.51 -13.99
N LEU A 41 -2.53 -4.71 -14.72
CA LEU A 41 -2.57 -4.59 -16.17
C LEU A 41 -1.65 -5.62 -16.83
N ASN A 42 -1.87 -5.90 -18.12
CA ASN A 42 -1.07 -6.88 -18.87
C ASN A 42 0.43 -6.57 -18.93
N ASN A 43 0.82 -5.30 -18.71
CA ASN A 43 2.21 -4.86 -18.67
C ASN A 43 2.84 -4.93 -17.27
N GLY A 44 2.13 -5.49 -16.28
CA GLY A 44 2.58 -5.61 -14.89
C GLY A 44 2.39 -4.35 -14.03
N GLU A 45 1.86 -3.26 -14.60
CA GLU A 45 1.53 -2.05 -13.84
C GLU A 45 0.20 -2.20 -13.11
N ILE A 46 0.02 -1.48 -12.00
CA ILE A 46 -1.22 -1.53 -11.22
C ILE A 46 -1.94 -0.20 -11.32
N ARG A 47 -3.17 -0.20 -11.84
CA ARG A 47 -4.04 0.97 -11.80
C ARG A 47 -4.89 0.92 -10.54
N THR A 48 -4.73 1.90 -9.65
CA THR A 48 -5.45 1.93 -8.38
C THR A 48 -6.81 2.64 -8.50
N SER A 49 -7.73 2.32 -7.59
CA SER A 49 -9.04 2.96 -7.48
C SER A 49 -8.96 4.45 -7.10
N ASP A 50 -7.82 4.89 -6.58
CA ASP A 50 -7.57 6.27 -6.19
C ASP A 50 -6.76 7.09 -7.21
N ARG A 51 -6.84 6.69 -8.49
CA ARG A 51 -6.26 7.39 -9.65
C ARG A 51 -4.73 7.47 -9.61
N ARG A 52 -4.08 6.46 -9.06
CA ARG A 52 -2.63 6.24 -9.11
C ARG A 52 -2.29 5.05 -10.00
N PHE A 53 -1.05 5.02 -10.42
CA PHE A 53 -0.39 3.95 -11.14
C PHE A 53 0.81 3.51 -10.32
N ILE A 54 0.88 2.23 -10.00
CA ILE A 54 2.08 1.62 -9.46
C ILE A 54 2.85 1.03 -10.63
N ILE A 55 4.08 1.52 -10.81
CA ILE A 55 4.96 1.13 -11.89
C ILE A 55 5.98 0.15 -11.31
N CYS A 56 5.92 -1.10 -11.75
CA CYS A 56 6.84 -2.15 -11.37
C CYS A 56 7.81 -2.39 -12.54
N ARG A 57 9.07 -2.01 -12.39
CA ARG A 57 10.11 -2.19 -13.42
C ARG A 57 11.38 -2.74 -12.76
N GLU A 58 11.77 -3.96 -13.11
CA GLU A 58 12.92 -4.65 -12.52
C GLU A 58 12.83 -4.64 -10.99
N ASN A 59 13.76 -3.95 -10.30
CA ASN A 59 13.81 -3.84 -8.86
C ASN A 59 13.24 -2.51 -8.34
N TYR A 60 12.55 -1.76 -9.20
CA TYR A 60 11.98 -0.45 -8.89
C TYR A 60 10.47 -0.51 -8.77
N LEU A 61 9.97 0.13 -7.71
CA LEU A 61 8.56 0.38 -7.47
C LEU A 61 8.35 1.91 -7.43
N GLY A 62 7.56 2.42 -8.37
CA GLY A 62 7.22 3.85 -8.45
C GLY A 62 5.73 4.08 -8.31
N ILE A 63 5.35 5.25 -7.76
CA ILE A 63 3.96 5.70 -7.68
C ILE A 63 3.80 6.95 -8.54
N ALA A 64 3.00 6.84 -9.60
CA ALA A 64 2.58 7.97 -10.41
C ALA A 64 1.08 8.23 -10.19
N GLY A 65 0.66 9.47 -10.29
CA GLY A 65 -0.74 9.88 -10.20
C GLY A 65 -1.04 11.00 -11.17
N VAL A 66 -2.29 11.41 -11.20
CA VAL A 66 -2.72 12.61 -11.92
C VAL A 66 -3.33 13.58 -10.92
N TYR A 67 -2.70 14.74 -10.77
CA TYR A 67 -3.19 15.83 -9.93
C TYR A 67 -3.48 17.03 -10.82
N ASN A 68 -4.72 17.54 -10.78
CA ASN A 68 -5.18 18.65 -11.63
C ASN A 68 -4.91 18.45 -13.14
N GLY A 69 -5.07 17.22 -13.63
CA GLY A 69 -4.84 16.89 -15.05
C GLY A 69 -3.37 16.82 -15.46
N GLN A 70 -2.43 17.02 -14.53
CA GLN A 70 -1.00 16.87 -14.77
C GLN A 70 -0.44 15.59 -14.14
N PRO A 71 0.54 14.93 -14.78
CA PRO A 71 1.22 13.81 -14.17
C PRO A 71 1.98 14.29 -12.92
N PHE A 72 1.82 13.54 -11.84
CA PHE A 72 2.50 13.75 -10.58
C PHE A 72 3.20 12.45 -10.20
N VAL A 73 4.52 12.47 -10.03
CA VAL A 73 5.24 11.35 -9.44
C VAL A 73 5.34 11.64 -7.95
N GLY A 74 4.71 10.80 -7.14
CA GLY A 74 4.70 10.94 -5.68
C GLY A 74 5.75 10.05 -5.05
N GLY A 75 6.44 10.58 -4.03
CA GLY A 75 7.45 9.85 -3.25
C GLY A 75 8.74 10.64 -3.17
N ASP A 76 8.91 11.41 -2.08
CA ASP A 76 10.20 12.03 -1.76
C ASP A 76 11.23 10.99 -1.26
N ILE A 77 10.75 9.79 -0.90
CA ILE A 77 11.54 8.70 -0.33
C ILE A 77 11.43 7.48 -1.24
N PRO A 78 12.56 6.90 -1.68
CA PRO A 78 12.53 5.70 -2.49
C PRO A 78 11.99 4.51 -1.68
N LEU A 79 11.08 3.73 -2.27
CA LEU A 79 10.55 2.49 -1.69
C LEU A 79 11.60 1.37 -1.78
N THR A 80 12.78 1.57 -1.18
CA THR A 80 13.97 0.73 -1.37
C THR A 80 14.02 -0.53 -0.52
N ASN A 81 13.07 -0.72 0.40
CA ASN A 81 13.10 -1.84 1.33
C ASN A 81 11.81 -2.67 1.24
N PRO A 82 11.74 -3.66 0.32
CA PRO A 82 10.59 -4.53 0.24
C PRO A 82 10.46 -5.31 1.55
N ARG A 83 9.34 -5.10 2.26
CA ARG A 83 9.03 -5.85 3.49
C ARG A 83 8.23 -7.11 3.14
N PRO A 84 8.42 -8.24 3.85
CA PRO A 84 7.60 -9.41 3.67
C PRO A 84 6.11 -9.08 3.90
N LEU A 85 5.22 -9.72 3.12
CA LEU A 85 3.78 -9.56 3.33
C LEU A 85 3.37 -10.29 4.60
N PHE A 86 2.78 -9.56 5.54
CA PHE A 86 2.13 -10.11 6.72
C PHE A 86 0.63 -9.85 6.60
N VAL A 87 -0.21 -10.76 7.10
CA VAL A 87 -1.65 -10.50 7.25
C VAL A 87 -1.78 -9.18 8.00
N PRO A 88 -2.40 -8.13 7.41
CA PRO A 88 -2.61 -6.89 8.14
C PRO A 88 -3.32 -7.24 9.44
N SER A 89 -2.60 -7.07 10.54
CA SER A 89 -3.10 -7.27 11.89
C SER A 89 -3.20 -5.90 12.53
N HIS A 90 -3.99 -5.83 13.59
CA HIS A 90 -4.09 -4.63 14.40
C HIS A 90 -2.67 -4.14 14.77
N THR A 91 -1.81 -5.03 15.27
CA THR A 91 -0.40 -4.76 15.64
C THR A 91 0.51 -4.30 14.49
N THR A 92 0.28 -4.76 13.25
CA THR A 92 1.11 -4.33 12.09
C THR A 92 0.66 -3.00 11.50
N LEU A 93 -0.62 -2.65 11.66
CA LEU A 93 -1.14 -1.34 11.29
C LEU A 93 -1.01 -0.33 12.43
N THR A 94 -0.81 -0.77 13.68
CA THR A 94 -0.83 0.11 14.85
C THR A 94 0.48 0.78 15.23
N THR A 95 1.47 0.86 14.34
CA THR A 95 2.85 0.97 14.82
C THR A 95 3.15 2.18 15.71
N ILE A 96 2.45 3.34 15.66
CA ILE A 96 2.97 4.57 16.32
C ILE A 96 1.94 5.49 17.03
N ASN A 97 0.63 5.20 17.14
CA ASN A 97 -0.26 6.09 17.95
C ASN A 97 -1.53 5.43 18.51
N GLU A 98 -1.68 5.39 19.85
CA GLU A 98 -2.87 4.90 20.57
C GLU A 98 -4.05 5.91 20.56
N SER A 99 -4.25 6.67 19.48
CA SER A 99 -5.41 7.55 19.39
C SER A 99 -6.66 6.77 18.93
N SER A 100 -7.83 7.14 19.45
CA SER A 100 -9.11 6.53 19.02
C SER A 100 -9.40 6.74 17.53
N GLU A 101 -8.85 7.79 16.93
CA GLU A 101 -8.90 8.04 15.48
C GLU A 101 -8.11 7.00 14.70
N PHE A 102 -6.92 6.65 15.19
CA PHE A 102 -6.07 5.65 14.57
C PHE A 102 -6.67 4.24 14.65
N GLU A 103 -7.28 3.89 15.78
CA GLU A 103 -8.08 2.66 15.94
C GLU A 103 -9.21 2.54 14.90
N ASN A 104 -9.82 3.66 14.52
CA ASN A 104 -10.85 3.68 13.48
C ASN A 104 -10.25 3.49 12.09
N VAL A 105 -9.11 4.11 11.79
CA VAL A 105 -8.38 3.94 10.52
C VAL A 105 -7.94 2.49 10.33
N VAL A 106 -7.39 1.86 11.36
CA VAL A 106 -6.98 0.45 11.33
C VAL A 106 -8.19 -0.45 11.07
N ARG A 107 -9.28 -0.29 11.83
CA ARG A 107 -10.50 -1.09 11.64
C ARG A 107 -11.11 -0.91 10.26
N GLN A 108 -11.15 0.33 9.75
CA GLN A 108 -11.65 0.61 8.41
C GLN A 108 -10.77 -0.04 7.34
N THR A 109 -9.45 0.07 7.48
CA THR A 109 -8.48 -0.56 6.57
C THR A 109 -8.64 -2.07 6.54
N LEU A 110 -8.73 -2.72 7.70
CA LEU A 110 -8.94 -4.16 7.81
C LEU A 110 -10.27 -4.61 7.21
N ARG A 111 -11.33 -3.80 7.40
CA ARG A 111 -12.64 -4.07 6.80
C ARG A 111 -12.57 -3.99 5.28
N GLN A 112 -11.99 -2.93 4.72
CA GLN A 112 -11.82 -2.75 3.28
C GLN A 112 -10.94 -3.86 2.67
N PHE A 113 -9.89 -4.27 3.38
CA PHE A 113 -9.03 -5.38 2.98
C PHE A 113 -9.80 -6.68 2.80
N LYS A 114 -10.66 -7.03 3.78
CA LYS A 114 -11.51 -8.23 3.71
C LYS A 114 -12.59 -8.10 2.63
N GLU A 115 -13.25 -6.95 2.53
CA GLU A 115 -14.30 -6.70 1.53
C GLU A 115 -13.74 -6.77 0.10
N ALA A 116 -12.47 -6.40 -0.10
CA ALA A 116 -11.77 -6.53 -1.39
C ALA A 116 -11.24 -7.94 -1.69
N GLY A 117 -11.49 -8.93 -0.82
CA GLY A 117 -11.03 -10.31 -1.01
C GLY A 117 -9.52 -10.49 -0.86
N CYS A 118 -8.84 -9.58 -0.17
CA CYS A 118 -7.39 -9.59 -0.07
C CYS A 118 -6.88 -10.56 0.99
N THR A 119 -5.69 -11.09 0.75
CA THR A 119 -5.02 -12.07 1.60
C THR A 119 -3.52 -11.79 1.64
N ALA A 120 -2.85 -12.21 2.70
CA ALA A 120 -1.38 -12.18 2.76
C ALA A 120 -0.74 -13.51 2.38
N SER A 121 -1.55 -14.52 2.09
CA SER A 121 -1.08 -15.73 1.43
C SER A 121 -1.09 -15.51 -0.08
N LEU A 122 -0.13 -16.10 -0.78
CA LEU A 122 -0.24 -16.19 -2.24
C LEU A 122 -1.54 -16.91 -2.60
N PRO A 123 -2.24 -16.54 -3.68
CA PRO A 123 -3.39 -17.31 -4.16
C PRO A 123 -2.92 -18.75 -4.40
N ASP A 124 -3.69 -19.72 -3.90
CA ASP A 124 -3.45 -21.12 -4.24
C ASP A 124 -3.43 -21.23 -5.77
N SER A 125 -2.33 -21.73 -6.31
CA SER A 125 -2.15 -21.88 -7.75
C SER A 125 -3.21 -22.87 -8.27
N ILE A 126 -4.12 -22.40 -9.13
CA ILE A 126 -5.04 -23.26 -9.90
C ILE A 126 -4.29 -23.83 -11.11
#